data_AF-A0A8T5A5G9-F1
#
_entry.id   AF-A0A8T5A5G9-F1
#
_cell.length_a   1.000
_cell.length_b   1.000
_cell.length_c   1.000
_cell.angle_alpha   90.00
_cell.angle_beta   90.00
_cell.angle_gamma   90.00
#
_symmetry.space_group_name_H-M   'P 1'
#
loop_
_entity.id
_entity.type
_entity.pdbx_description
1 polymer ?
#
loop_
_entity_poly.entity_id
_entity_poly.type
_entity_poly.pdbx_seq_one_letter_code
_entity_poly.pdbx_strand_id
1 'polypeptide(L)'
;MAELSLAKAVQYLIDRDPPIQDALERGYANLSAVARLLKPKAEEILGRKVTLEGMITSVKRARVRYRPSREHLRIIADSIITIRTNLAKISLEKTRRNLERARIILTEFPEAFIQVLEGATTLTLIADQRIFGEMRSRFEGSEILDEKRNLAAVIIQSPREIVDTPGCIADFYSAIARRQINIEETISCYTETVIVLRMEDSVRVYSILADLIANARRSLGIE
;
A
#
# COMPACT_ATOMS: atom_id res chain seq x y z
N MET A 1 35.93 -1.82 -19.98
CA MET A 1 34.62 -1.53 -19.37
C MET A 1 33.92 -0.50 -20.24
N ALA A 2 32.74 -0.80 -20.80
CA ALA A 2 32.05 0.17 -21.65
C ALA A 2 31.64 1.40 -20.83
N GLU A 3 32.04 2.60 -21.27
CA GLU A 3 31.60 3.85 -20.67
C GLU A 3 30.07 3.90 -20.61
N LEU A 4 29.52 4.15 -19.41
CA LEU A 4 28.09 4.31 -19.25
C LEU A 4 27.66 5.59 -19.99
N SER A 5 26.80 5.47 -21.01
CA SER A 5 26.30 6.63 -21.75
C SER A 5 25.35 7.47 -20.89
N LEU A 6 25.25 8.78 -21.15
CA LEU A 6 24.29 9.67 -20.50
C LEU A 6 22.86 9.15 -20.57
N ALA A 7 22.42 8.64 -21.72
CA ALA A 7 21.08 8.09 -21.89
C ALA A 7 20.83 6.88 -20.96
N LYS A 8 21.82 5.99 -20.80
CA LYS A 8 21.72 4.85 -19.88
C LYS A 8 21.68 5.30 -18.41
N ALA A 9 22.48 6.30 -18.03
CA ALA A 9 22.46 6.85 -16.68
C ALA A 9 21.09 7.51 -16.36
N VAL A 10 20.55 8.31 -17.29
CA VAL A 10 19.24 8.93 -17.15
C VAL A 10 18.12 7.89 -17.12
N GLN A 11 18.17 6.88 -17.98
CA GLN A 11 17.21 5.77 -17.95
C GLN A 11 17.25 5.04 -16.61
N TYR A 12 18.44 4.74 -16.08
CA TYR A 12 18.60 4.10 -14.79
C TYR A 12 18.01 4.91 -13.63
N LEU A 13 18.18 6.24 -13.68
CA LEU A 13 17.59 7.14 -12.68
C LEU A 13 16.06 7.18 -12.77
N ILE A 14 15.51 7.24 -13.99
CA ILE A 14 14.06 7.24 -14.22
C ILE A 14 13.45 5.90 -13.82
N ASP A 15 14.07 4.77 -14.16
CA ASP A 15 13.60 3.42 -13.80
C ASP A 15 13.45 3.23 -12.28
N ARG A 16 14.14 4.04 -11.47
CA ARG A 16 14.09 4.03 -10.00
C ARG A 16 13.23 5.12 -9.38
N ASP A 17 12.57 5.94 -10.19
CA ASP A 17 11.70 7.03 -9.74
C ASP A 17 10.29 6.87 -10.34
N PRO A 18 9.40 6.08 -9.70
CA PRO A 18 8.05 5.83 -10.20
C PRO A 18 7.22 7.11 -10.41
N PRO A 19 7.27 8.14 -9.54
CA PRO A 19 6.61 9.43 -9.81
C PRO A 19 7.04 10.10 -11.11
N ILE A 20 8.35 10.10 -11.43
CA ILE A 20 8.84 10.65 -12.70
C ILE A 20 8.36 9.79 -13.88
N GLN A 21 8.39 8.46 -13.74
CA GLN A 21 7.85 7.54 -14.76
C GLN A 21 6.38 7.82 -15.07
N ASP A 22 5.54 7.93 -14.04
CA ASP A 22 4.10 8.19 -14.18
C ASP A 22 3.85 9.55 -14.87
N ALA A 23 4.59 10.59 -14.48
CA ALA A 23 4.46 11.92 -15.09
C ALA A 23 4.90 11.97 -16.55
N LEU A 24 5.98 11.25 -16.91
CA LEU A 24 6.47 11.15 -18.28
C LEU A 24 5.48 10.37 -19.15
N GLU A 25 4.96 9.26 -18.64
CA GLU A 25 4.00 8.39 -19.32
C GLU A 25 2.68 9.12 -19.61
N ARG A 26 2.16 9.84 -18.61
CA ARG A 26 0.93 10.64 -18.74
C ARG A 26 1.13 11.95 -19.51
N GLY A 27 2.36 12.26 -19.93
CA GLY A 27 2.67 13.40 -20.79
C GLY A 27 2.60 14.78 -20.13
N TYR A 28 2.48 14.88 -18.80
CA TYR A 28 2.44 16.17 -18.08
C TYR A 28 3.78 16.55 -17.43
N ALA A 29 4.80 15.71 -17.53
CA ALA A 29 6.12 16.01 -16.97
C ALA A 29 6.78 17.24 -17.62
N ASN A 30 7.24 18.18 -16.79
CA ASN A 30 8.15 19.23 -17.23
C ASN A 30 9.57 18.66 -17.43
N LEU A 31 9.91 18.33 -18.68
CA LEU A 31 11.18 17.67 -19.02
C LEU A 31 12.41 18.47 -18.57
N SER A 32 12.37 19.79 -18.63
CA SER A 32 13.47 20.66 -18.17
C SER A 32 13.63 20.62 -16.66
N ALA A 33 12.53 20.58 -15.91
CA ALA A 33 12.57 20.44 -14.46
C ALA A 33 13.10 19.06 -14.04
N VAL A 34 12.62 17.99 -14.68
CA VAL A 34 13.12 16.63 -14.47
C VAL A 34 14.62 16.53 -14.80
N ALA A 35 15.05 17.13 -15.91
CA ALA A 35 16.46 17.17 -16.29
C ALA A 35 17.34 17.87 -15.23
N ARG A 36 16.90 19.03 -14.70
CA ARG A 36 17.61 19.73 -13.61
C ARG A 36 17.69 18.89 -12.35
N LEU A 37 16.61 18.20 -11.99
CA LEU A 37 16.55 17.33 -10.81
C LEU A 37 17.52 16.14 -10.91
N LEU A 38 17.58 15.49 -12.08
CA LEU A 38 18.39 14.29 -12.28
C LEU A 38 19.87 14.58 -12.58
N LYS A 39 20.20 15.79 -13.03
CA LYS A 39 21.54 16.15 -13.50
C LYS A 39 22.64 15.89 -12.45
N PRO A 40 22.52 16.32 -11.16
CA PRO A 40 23.56 16.06 -10.17
C PRO A 40 23.86 14.56 -9.99
N LYS A 41 22.80 13.74 -9.92
CA LYS A 41 22.92 12.27 -9.80
C LYS A 41 23.52 11.64 -11.06
N ALA A 42 23.17 12.15 -12.24
CA ALA A 42 23.73 11.67 -13.49
C ALA A 42 25.23 11.98 -13.59
N GLU A 43 25.67 13.17 -13.17
CA GLU A 43 27.09 13.56 -13.15
C GLU A 43 27.90 12.72 -12.17
N GLU A 44 27.34 12.41 -11.00
CA GLU A 44 27.93 11.50 -10.02
C GLU A 44 28.14 10.10 -10.60
N ILE A 45 27.11 9.51 -11.22
CA ILE A 45 27.19 8.19 -11.85
C ILE A 45 28.21 8.17 -13.00
N LEU A 46 28.29 9.24 -13.78
CA LEU A 46 29.14 9.31 -14.97
C LEU A 46 30.56 9.78 -14.69
N GLY A 47 30.83 10.32 -13.48
CA GLY A 47 32.13 10.90 -13.12
C GLY A 47 32.53 12.13 -13.94
N ARG A 48 31.58 12.77 -14.64
CA ARG A 48 31.85 13.93 -15.51
C ARG A 48 30.66 14.88 -15.58
N LYS A 49 30.94 16.14 -15.94
CA LYS A 49 29.90 17.13 -16.18
C LYS A 49 29.11 16.84 -17.45
N VAL A 50 27.81 17.14 -17.41
CA VAL A 50 26.88 16.97 -18.54
C VAL A 50 26.08 18.25 -18.78
N THR A 51 25.69 18.49 -20.03
CA THR A 51 24.91 19.67 -20.41
C THR A 51 23.44 19.49 -20.07
N LEU A 52 22.72 20.59 -19.82
CA LEU A 52 21.30 20.55 -19.53
C LEU A 52 20.49 20.11 -20.76
N GLU A 53 20.87 20.53 -21.96
CA GLU A 53 20.25 20.14 -23.23
C GLU A 53 20.39 18.62 -23.47
N GLY A 54 21.56 18.07 -23.13
CA GLY A 54 21.83 16.63 -23.18
C GLY A 54 20.96 15.85 -22.19
N MET A 55 20.77 16.39 -20.98
CA MET A 55 19.85 15.82 -19.98
C MET A 55 18.41 15.84 -20.48
N ILE A 56 17.91 16.99 -20.96
CA ILE A 56 16.54 17.13 -21.48
C ILE A 56 16.29 16.13 -22.61
N THR A 57 17.23 16.03 -23.56
CA THR A 57 17.13 15.09 -24.68
C THR A 57 17.11 13.64 -24.20
N SER A 58 17.91 13.31 -23.18
CA SER A 58 17.97 11.97 -22.60
C SER A 58 16.70 11.62 -21.83
N VAL A 59 16.14 12.56 -21.06
CA VAL A 59 14.85 12.39 -20.36
C VAL A 59 13.72 12.21 -21.38
N LYS A 60 13.68 13.03 -22.43
CA LYS A 60 12.67 12.92 -23.50
C LYS A 60 12.68 11.56 -24.20
N ARG A 61 13.86 10.94 -24.31
CA ARG A 61 14.05 9.63 -24.96
C ARG A 61 13.94 8.44 -24.00
N ALA A 62 13.84 8.70 -22.70
CA ALA A 62 13.71 7.64 -21.72
C ALA A 62 12.41 6.86 -21.98
N ARG A 63 12.50 5.54 -21.96
CA ARG A 63 11.33 4.68 -22.10
C ARG A 63 10.73 4.47 -20.72
N VAL A 64 9.46 4.78 -20.55
CA VAL A 64 8.75 4.40 -19.33
C VAL A 64 8.49 2.91 -19.38
N ARG A 65 8.97 2.17 -18.37
CA ARG A 65 8.84 0.71 -18.30
C ARG A 65 7.61 0.27 -17.51
N TYR A 66 7.16 1.09 -16.56
CA TYR A 66 5.98 0.80 -15.77
C TYR A 66 4.73 1.38 -16.42
N ARG A 67 3.89 0.50 -16.98
CA ARG A 67 2.49 0.79 -17.31
C ARG A 67 1.64 -0.26 -16.60
N PRO A 68 0.63 0.13 -15.80
CA PRO A 68 -0.35 -0.81 -15.29
C PRO A 68 -0.90 -1.62 -16.47
N SER A 69 -0.83 -2.95 -16.37
CA SER A 69 -1.37 -3.80 -17.42
C SER A 69 -2.90 -3.64 -17.48
N ARG A 70 -3.50 -4.02 -18.61
CA ARG A 70 -4.97 -4.06 -18.71
C ARG A 70 -5.57 -5.00 -17.65
N GLU A 71 -4.85 -6.07 -17.30
CA GLU A 71 -5.21 -7.01 -16.23
C GLU A 71 -5.18 -6.35 -14.85
N HIS A 72 -4.13 -5.58 -14.53
CA HIS A 72 -4.05 -4.79 -13.30
C HIS A 72 -5.26 -3.87 -13.14
N LEU A 73 -5.61 -3.12 -14.20
CA LEU A 73 -6.77 -2.24 -14.17
C LEU A 73 -8.08 -3.02 -13.99
N ARG A 74 -8.21 -4.20 -14.61
CA ARG A 74 -9.39 -5.06 -14.46
C ARG A 74 -9.54 -5.53 -13.02
N ILE A 75 -8.45 -5.97 -12.38
CA ILE A 75 -8.47 -6.41 -10.98
C ILE A 75 -9.01 -5.31 -10.08
N ILE A 76 -8.51 -4.07 -10.23
CA ILE A 76 -9.01 -2.92 -9.45
C ILE A 76 -10.48 -2.64 -9.79
N ALA A 77 -10.85 -2.64 -11.07
CA ALA A 77 -12.21 -2.36 -11.52
C ALA A 77 -13.26 -3.35 -10.97
N ASP A 78 -12.86 -4.61 -10.82
CA ASP A 78 -13.71 -5.71 -10.36
C ASP A 78 -13.64 -5.92 -8.83
N SER A 79 -12.84 -5.12 -8.11
CA SER A 79 -12.80 -5.16 -6.65
C SER A 79 -14.12 -4.67 -6.03
N ILE A 80 -14.45 -5.24 -4.87
CA ILE A 80 -15.61 -4.85 -4.04
C ILE A 80 -15.10 -4.39 -2.68
N ILE A 81 -15.64 -3.27 -2.18
CA ILE A 81 -15.22 -2.67 -0.91
C ILE A 81 -16.33 -2.83 0.12
N THR A 82 -15.99 -3.35 1.30
CA THR A 82 -16.87 -3.45 2.47
C THR A 82 -16.22 -2.74 3.67
N ILE A 83 -17.02 -2.10 4.52
CA ILE A 83 -16.54 -1.49 5.77
C ILE A 83 -17.09 -2.30 6.95
N ARG A 84 -16.20 -2.63 7.88
CA ARG A 84 -16.56 -3.16 9.21
C ARG A 84 -16.15 -2.17 10.29
N THR A 85 -17.12 -1.69 11.06
CA THR A 85 -16.90 -0.70 12.12
C THR A 85 -16.79 -1.35 13.50
N ASN A 86 -16.55 -0.54 14.53
CA ASN A 86 -16.50 -0.97 15.93
C ASN A 86 -15.47 -2.07 16.16
N LEU A 87 -14.26 -1.87 15.66
CA LEU A 87 -13.12 -2.74 15.91
C LEU A 87 -12.19 -2.13 16.96
N ALA A 88 -11.40 -2.98 17.58
CA ALA A 88 -10.30 -2.61 18.44
C ALA A 88 -9.12 -3.57 18.21
N LYS A 89 -7.91 -3.09 18.49
CA LYS A 89 -6.69 -3.88 18.41
C LYS A 89 -5.90 -3.82 19.71
N ILE A 90 -5.19 -4.90 19.98
CA ILE A 90 -4.18 -5.00 21.02
C ILE A 90 -2.91 -5.60 20.40
N SER A 91 -1.78 -4.97 20.65
CA SER A 91 -0.47 -5.48 20.26
C SER A 91 0.28 -5.90 21.51
N LEU A 92 0.87 -7.08 21.46
CA LEU A 92 1.47 -7.77 22.59
C LEU A 92 2.90 -8.19 22.25
N GLU A 93 3.74 -8.37 23.26
CA GLU A 93 4.99 -9.10 23.05
C GLU A 93 4.71 -10.54 22.60
N LYS A 94 5.45 -11.00 21.60
CA LYS A 94 5.33 -12.38 21.12
C LYS A 94 6.02 -13.34 22.08
N THR A 95 5.24 -13.83 23.03
CA THR A 95 5.64 -14.89 23.95
C THR A 95 4.82 -16.16 23.69
N ARG A 96 5.35 -17.31 24.08
CA ARG A 96 4.61 -18.59 24.01
C ARG A 96 3.26 -18.49 24.74
N ARG A 97 3.25 -17.87 25.93
CA ARG A 97 2.05 -17.64 26.75
C ARG A 97 1.00 -16.82 26.01
N ASN A 98 1.40 -15.74 25.34
CA ASN A 98 0.47 -14.87 24.60
C ASN A 98 -0.10 -15.57 23.35
N LEU A 99 0.71 -16.38 22.66
CA LEU A 99 0.25 -17.19 21.54
C LEU A 99 -0.78 -18.25 21.98
N GLU A 100 -0.54 -18.93 23.11
CA GLU A 100 -1.48 -19.91 23.67
C GLU A 100 -2.82 -19.26 24.02
N ARG A 101 -2.81 -18.08 24.66
CA ARG A 101 -4.02 -17.31 24.96
C ARG A 101 -4.77 -16.85 23.71
N ALA A 102 -4.07 -16.36 22.70
CA ALA A 102 -4.68 -15.93 21.44
C ALA A 102 -5.40 -17.09 20.72
N ARG A 103 -4.83 -18.30 20.77
CA ARG A 103 -5.49 -19.51 20.22
C ARG A 103 -6.79 -19.84 20.96
N ILE A 104 -6.78 -19.74 22.29
CA ILE A 104 -7.99 -19.98 23.11
C ILE A 104 -9.09 -18.97 22.73
N ILE A 105 -8.73 -17.69 22.61
CA ILE A 105 -9.66 -16.62 22.20
C ILE A 105 -10.30 -16.93 20.85
N LEU A 106 -9.51 -17.37 19.86
CA LEU A 106 -10.03 -17.75 18.54
C LEU A 106 -11.05 -18.90 18.61
N THR A 107 -10.81 -19.88 19.47
CA THR A 107 -11.72 -21.02 19.63
C THR A 107 -12.99 -20.70 20.42
N GLU A 108 -12.91 -19.73 21.33
CA GLU A 108 -14.01 -19.33 22.22
C GLU A 108 -15.02 -18.42 21.52
N PHE A 109 -14.57 -17.64 20.54
CA PHE A 109 -15.40 -16.70 19.77
C PHE A 109 -15.39 -16.98 18.26
N PRO A 110 -15.81 -18.17 17.81
CA PRO A 110 -15.70 -18.57 16.40
C PRO A 110 -16.54 -17.70 15.45
N GLU A 111 -17.62 -17.10 15.95
CA GLU A 111 -18.53 -16.22 15.18
C GLU A 111 -18.12 -14.74 15.21
N ALA A 112 -17.10 -14.40 16.00
CA ALA A 112 -16.61 -13.02 16.07
C ALA A 112 -15.60 -12.76 14.95
N PHE A 113 -15.60 -11.52 14.44
CA PHE A 113 -14.51 -11.12 13.58
C PHE A 113 -13.26 -10.93 14.43
N ILE A 114 -12.29 -11.82 14.24
CA ILE A 114 -10.99 -11.79 14.90
C ILE A 114 -9.91 -11.98 13.83
N GLN A 115 -8.89 -11.13 13.88
CA GLN A 115 -7.66 -11.31 13.12
C GLN A 115 -6.50 -11.44 14.08
N VAL A 116 -5.67 -12.44 13.85
CA VAL A 116 -4.45 -12.68 14.63
C VAL A 116 -3.26 -12.53 13.69
N LEU A 117 -2.41 -11.57 13.98
CA LEU A 117 -1.21 -11.28 13.20
C LEU A 117 0.01 -11.63 14.04
N GLU A 118 0.77 -12.62 13.58
CA GLU A 118 2.02 -13.01 14.22
C GLU A 118 3.20 -12.37 13.47
N GLY A 119 3.79 -11.33 14.08
CA GLY A 119 5.03 -10.74 13.62
C GLY A 119 6.26 -11.50 14.10
N ALA A 120 7.45 -10.93 13.83
CA ALA A 120 8.72 -11.47 14.31
C ALA A 120 8.81 -11.42 15.85
N THR A 121 8.39 -10.31 16.46
CA THR A 121 8.50 -10.04 17.90
C THR A 121 7.18 -9.63 18.55
N THR A 122 6.14 -9.41 17.75
CA THR A 122 4.87 -8.84 18.18
C THR A 122 3.72 -9.74 17.76
N LEU A 123 2.71 -9.84 18.61
CA LEU A 123 1.44 -10.50 18.32
C LEU A 123 0.34 -9.42 18.37
N THR A 124 -0.35 -9.20 17.26
CA THR A 124 -1.49 -8.28 17.22
C THR A 124 -2.78 -9.06 17.09
N LEU A 125 -3.76 -8.73 17.94
CA LEU A 125 -5.13 -9.22 17.86
C LEU A 125 -6.04 -8.05 17.51
N ILE A 126 -6.85 -8.22 16.48
CA ILE A 126 -7.89 -7.26 16.07
C ILE A 126 -9.22 -7.96 16.23
N ALA A 127 -10.18 -7.34 16.91
CA ALA A 127 -11.45 -7.97 17.20
C ALA A 127 -12.60 -6.95 17.23
N ASP A 128 -13.83 -7.45 17.11
CA ASP A 128 -15.03 -6.65 17.38
C ASP A 128 -14.97 -6.08 18.81
N GLN A 129 -15.31 -4.79 18.95
CA GLN A 129 -15.28 -4.05 20.22
C GLN A 129 -16.11 -4.73 21.33
N ARG A 130 -17.15 -5.49 20.94
CA ARG A 130 -18.03 -6.24 21.84
C ARG A 130 -17.31 -7.33 22.65
N ILE A 131 -16.31 -8.00 22.07
CA ILE A 131 -15.52 -9.04 22.73
C ILE A 131 -14.17 -8.53 23.23
N PHE A 132 -13.78 -7.31 22.83
CA PHE A 132 -12.46 -6.77 23.12
C PHE A 132 -12.16 -6.66 24.62
N GLY A 133 -13.16 -6.31 25.44
CA GLY A 133 -12.98 -6.22 26.90
C GLY A 133 -12.57 -7.55 27.53
N GLU A 134 -13.25 -8.63 27.14
CA GLU A 134 -12.94 -9.97 27.60
C GLU A 134 -11.60 -10.46 27.05
N MET A 135 -11.35 -10.25 25.76
CA MET A 135 -10.08 -10.58 25.12
C MET A 135 -8.90 -9.91 25.83
N ARG A 136 -8.98 -8.59 26.08
CA ARG A 136 -7.94 -7.82 26.77
C ARG A 136 -7.66 -8.37 28.17
N SER A 137 -8.70 -8.78 28.90
CA SER A 137 -8.59 -9.27 30.28
C SER A 137 -7.72 -10.52 30.42
N ARG A 138 -7.49 -11.25 29.32
CA ARG A 138 -6.63 -12.45 29.28
C ARG A 138 -5.13 -12.11 29.30
N PHE A 139 -4.76 -10.83 29.14
CA PHE A 139 -3.38 -10.36 29.07
C PHE A 139 -3.08 -9.38 30.21
N GLU A 140 -1.86 -9.47 30.74
CA GLU A 140 -1.34 -8.57 31.78
C GLU A 140 -0.87 -7.26 31.16
N GLY A 141 -0.95 -6.15 31.91
CA GLY A 141 -0.58 -4.83 31.41
C GLY A 141 0.88 -4.75 30.92
N SER A 142 1.79 -5.49 31.56
CA SER A 142 3.21 -5.58 31.15
C SER A 142 3.43 -6.32 29.83
N GLU A 143 2.45 -7.10 29.36
CA GLU A 143 2.53 -7.85 28.10
C GLU A 143 2.03 -7.01 26.91
N ILE A 144 1.39 -5.86 27.17
CA ILE A 144 0.73 -5.01 26.18
C ILE A 144 1.68 -3.91 25.68
N LEU A 145 1.93 -3.90 24.37
CA LEU A 145 2.74 -2.92 23.68
C LEU A 145 1.92 -1.72 23.18
N ASP A 146 0.71 -1.97 22.68
CA ASP A 146 -0.22 -0.93 22.20
C ASP A 146 -1.67 -1.42 22.33
N GLU A 147 -2.59 -0.48 22.58
CA GLU A 147 -4.03 -0.73 22.58
C GLU A 147 -4.73 0.43 21.85
N LYS A 148 -5.55 0.10 20.84
CA LYS A 148 -6.38 1.09 20.15
C LYS A 148 -7.81 0.62 19.99
N ARG A 149 -8.73 1.52 20.27
CA ARG A 149 -10.18 1.37 20.10
C ARG A 149 -10.69 2.33 19.03
N ASN A 150 -11.98 2.23 18.73
CA ASN A 150 -12.65 3.07 17.72
C ASN A 150 -11.97 2.93 16.35
N LEU A 151 -11.73 1.69 15.96
CA LEU A 151 -11.18 1.33 14.66
C LEU A 151 -12.28 0.84 13.72
N ALA A 152 -11.97 0.89 12.43
CA ALA A 152 -12.75 0.26 11.38
C ALA A 152 -11.79 -0.46 10.41
N ALA A 153 -12.28 -1.52 9.77
CA ALA A 153 -11.59 -2.20 8.69
C ALA A 153 -12.31 -1.90 7.38
N VAL A 154 -11.56 -1.45 6.38
CA VAL A 154 -11.99 -1.39 4.98
C VAL A 154 -11.43 -2.63 4.29
N ILE A 155 -12.32 -3.51 3.85
CA ILE A 155 -12.01 -4.80 3.24
C ILE A 155 -12.23 -4.66 1.74
N ILE A 156 -11.17 -4.88 0.97
CA ILE A 156 -11.18 -4.87 -0.49
C ILE A 156 -11.07 -6.31 -0.97
N GLN A 157 -12.16 -6.87 -1.48
CA GLN A 157 -12.19 -8.19 -2.08
C GLN A 157 -11.94 -8.05 -3.58
N SER A 158 -10.85 -8.64 -4.08
CA SER A 158 -10.45 -8.52 -5.49
C SER A 158 -10.54 -9.87 -6.22
N PRO A 159 -10.52 -9.89 -7.56
CA PRO A 159 -10.37 -11.13 -8.33
C PRO A 159 -9.12 -11.92 -7.93
N ARG A 160 -9.14 -13.24 -8.16
CA ARG A 160 -8.05 -14.17 -7.79
C ARG A 160 -6.69 -13.74 -8.33
N GLU A 161 -6.69 -13.14 -9.51
CA GLU A 161 -5.52 -12.66 -10.24
C GLU A 161 -4.68 -11.65 -9.43
N ILE A 162 -5.25 -11.00 -8.40
CA ILE A 162 -4.52 -10.10 -7.49
C ILE A 162 -3.34 -10.80 -6.80
N VAL A 163 -3.43 -12.12 -6.58
CA VAL A 163 -2.37 -12.90 -5.90
C VAL A 163 -1.08 -12.90 -6.71
N ASP A 164 -1.19 -12.91 -8.04
CA ASP A 164 -0.07 -13.06 -8.96
C ASP A 164 0.23 -11.77 -9.74
N THR A 165 -0.57 -10.72 -9.56
CA THR A 165 -0.44 -9.44 -10.29
C THR A 165 0.22 -8.36 -9.42
N PRO A 166 1.46 -7.95 -9.71
CA PRO A 166 2.15 -6.91 -8.95
C PRO A 166 1.49 -5.54 -9.10
N GLY A 167 1.53 -4.74 -8.03
CA GLY A 167 1.18 -3.31 -8.06
C GLY A 167 -0.24 -2.98 -7.63
N CYS A 168 -1.20 -3.92 -7.67
CA CYS A 168 -2.59 -3.66 -7.29
C CYS A 168 -2.72 -3.13 -5.85
N ILE A 169 -2.05 -3.77 -4.88
CA ILE A 169 -2.05 -3.33 -3.48
C ILE A 169 -1.41 -1.94 -3.31
N ALA A 170 -0.38 -1.64 -4.10
CA ALA A 170 0.30 -0.35 -4.03
C ALA A 170 -0.61 0.81 -4.45
N ASP A 171 -1.55 0.58 -5.37
CA ASP A 171 -2.54 1.60 -5.77
C ASP A 171 -3.50 1.92 -4.63
N PHE A 172 -3.98 0.91 -3.89
CA PHE A 172 -4.83 1.11 -2.71
C PHE A 172 -4.12 1.93 -1.64
N TYR A 173 -2.89 1.57 -1.29
CA TYR A 173 -2.10 2.31 -0.29
C TYR A 173 -1.75 3.71 -0.78
N SER A 174 -1.39 3.88 -2.04
CA SER A 174 -1.05 5.19 -2.62
C SER A 174 -2.24 6.13 -2.59
N ALA A 175 -3.45 5.63 -2.90
CA ALA A 175 -4.67 6.42 -2.86
C ALA A 175 -4.96 6.96 -1.44
N ILE A 176 -4.77 6.12 -0.42
CA ILE A 176 -4.96 6.48 0.99
C ILE A 176 -3.85 7.43 1.48
N ALA A 177 -2.58 7.09 1.23
CA ALA A 177 -1.43 7.86 1.69
C ALA A 177 -1.41 9.29 1.14
N ARG A 178 -1.83 9.48 -0.13
CA ARG A 178 -1.97 10.81 -0.76
C ARG A 178 -2.96 11.72 -0.04
N ARG A 179 -3.83 11.17 0.81
CA ARG A 179 -4.80 11.91 1.62
C ARG A 179 -4.38 12.05 3.08
N GLN A 180 -3.15 11.66 3.41
CA GLN A 180 -2.55 11.73 4.75
C GLN A 180 -3.36 10.99 5.81
N ILE A 181 -3.99 9.88 5.41
CA ILE A 181 -4.74 9.02 6.32
C ILE A 181 -3.80 7.93 6.82
N ASN A 182 -3.76 7.74 8.14
CA ASN A 182 -2.92 6.72 8.77
C ASN A 182 -3.58 5.34 8.67
N ILE A 183 -2.79 4.33 8.35
CA ILE A 183 -3.20 2.92 8.41
C ILE A 183 -2.72 2.35 9.75
N GLU A 184 -3.65 1.80 10.53
CA GLU A 184 -3.39 1.24 11.84
C GLU A 184 -2.88 -0.20 11.78
N GLU A 185 -3.42 -1.01 10.87
CA GLU A 185 -2.96 -2.36 10.52
C GLU A 185 -3.32 -2.66 9.07
N THR A 186 -2.61 -3.57 8.44
CA THR A 186 -3.01 -4.08 7.12
C THR A 186 -2.75 -5.57 6.98
N ILE A 187 -3.69 -6.26 6.33
CA ILE A 187 -3.68 -7.71 6.17
C ILE A 187 -3.97 -8.02 4.71
N SER A 188 -3.09 -8.82 4.10
CA SER A 188 -3.35 -9.46 2.82
C SER A 188 -3.72 -10.92 3.10
N CYS A 189 -4.98 -11.27 2.91
CA CYS A 189 -5.49 -12.62 3.12
C CYS A 189 -6.05 -13.15 1.80
N TYR A 190 -5.22 -13.90 1.06
CA TYR A 190 -5.57 -14.41 -0.27
C TYR A 190 -6.02 -13.27 -1.21
N THR A 191 -7.32 -13.17 -1.51
CA THR A 191 -7.92 -12.13 -2.38
C THR A 191 -8.40 -10.90 -1.64
N GLU A 192 -8.34 -10.90 -0.31
CA GLU A 192 -8.77 -9.80 0.54
C GLU A 192 -7.58 -8.93 0.95
N THR A 193 -7.70 -7.63 0.71
CA THR A 193 -6.86 -6.62 1.35
C THR A 193 -7.67 -5.93 2.44
N VAL A 194 -7.30 -6.12 3.69
CA VAL A 194 -7.93 -5.50 4.85
C VAL A 194 -7.06 -4.35 5.32
N ILE A 195 -7.65 -3.17 5.42
CA ILE A 195 -6.99 -1.95 5.88
C ILE A 195 -7.72 -1.49 7.14
N VAL A 196 -7.04 -1.57 8.28
CA VAL A 196 -7.57 -1.11 9.56
C VAL A 196 -7.11 0.32 9.78
N LEU A 197 -8.02 1.18 10.21
CA LEU A 197 -7.80 2.62 10.36
C LEU A 197 -8.74 3.19 11.44
N ARG A 198 -8.57 4.47 11.79
CA ARG A 198 -9.47 5.14 12.74
C ARG A 198 -10.88 5.20 12.18
N MET A 199 -11.89 4.97 13.02
CA MET A 199 -13.27 4.92 12.58
C MET A 199 -13.72 6.21 11.87
N GLU A 200 -13.22 7.37 12.30
CA GLU A 200 -13.50 8.68 11.68
C GLU A 200 -13.04 8.81 10.22
N ASP A 201 -12.00 8.08 9.82
CA ASP A 201 -11.46 8.11 8.46
C ASP A 201 -12.13 7.09 7.52
N SER A 202 -12.94 6.16 8.06
CA SER A 202 -13.46 5.00 7.30
C SER A 202 -14.29 5.36 6.08
N VAL A 203 -15.21 6.32 6.23
CA VAL A 203 -16.07 6.80 5.13
C VAL A 203 -15.24 7.50 4.05
N ARG A 204 -14.22 8.24 4.48
CA ARG A 204 -13.31 8.95 3.56
C ARG A 204 -12.46 7.97 2.76
N VAL A 205 -11.90 6.95 3.42
CA VAL A 205 -11.14 5.88 2.75
C VAL A 205 -12.00 5.09 1.78
N TYR A 206 -13.23 4.73 2.17
CA TYR A 206 -14.17 4.08 1.27
C TYR A 206 -14.40 4.89 0.00
N SER A 207 -14.66 6.19 0.14
CA SER A 207 -14.90 7.09 -1.00
C SER A 207 -13.69 7.15 -1.93
N ILE A 208 -12.48 7.28 -1.37
CA ILE A 208 -11.21 7.31 -2.13
C ILE A 208 -11.02 6.03 -2.96
N LEU A 209 -11.27 4.87 -2.34
CA LEU A 209 -11.11 3.58 -3.00
C LEU A 209 -12.23 3.35 -4.02
N ALA A 210 -13.47 3.75 -3.74
CA ALA A 210 -14.58 3.68 -4.69
C ALA A 210 -14.29 4.53 -5.95
N ASP A 211 -13.74 5.74 -5.78
CA ASP A 211 -13.29 6.58 -6.89
C ASP A 211 -12.17 5.92 -7.70
N LEU A 212 -11.22 5.26 -7.03
CA LEU A 212 -10.14 4.52 -7.70
C LEU A 212 -10.71 3.39 -8.59
N ILE A 213 -11.67 2.61 -8.07
CA ILE A 213 -12.35 1.54 -8.81
C ILE A 213 -13.14 2.11 -10.00
N ALA A 214 -13.88 3.19 -9.80
CA ALA A 214 -14.63 3.85 -10.87
C ALA A 214 -13.71 4.37 -11.99
N ASN A 215 -12.56 4.96 -11.63
CA ASN A 215 -11.56 5.39 -12.60
C ASN A 215 -10.94 4.22 -13.39
N ALA A 216 -10.74 3.08 -12.75
CA ALA A 216 -10.27 1.87 -13.43
C ALA A 216 -11.30 1.37 -14.45
N ARG A 217 -12.59 1.36 -14.10
CA ARG A 217 -13.70 1.01 -15.02
C ARG A 217 -13.77 1.92 -16.24
N ARG A 218 -13.67 3.24 -16.02
CA ARG A 218 -13.58 4.23 -17.12
C ARG A 218 -12.40 3.99 -18.04
N SER A 219 -11.24 3.71 -17.47
CA SER A 219 -10.01 3.45 -18.24
C SER A 219 -10.12 2.20 -19.12
N LEU A 220 -10.99 1.26 -18.75
CA LEU A 220 -11.29 0.05 -19.52
C LEU A 220 -12.47 0.20 -20.49
N GLY A 221 -13.22 1.30 -20.43
CA GLY A 221 -14.44 1.52 -21.22
C GLY A 221 -15.61 0.61 -20.81
N ILE A 222 -15.76 0.34 -19.50
CA ILE A 222 -16.80 -0.55 -18.94
C ILE A 222 -17.99 0.24 -18.34
N GLU A 223 -18.05 1.57 -18.55
CA GLU A 223 -19.22 2.38 -18.17
C GLU A 223 -20.32 2.36 -19.25
#